data_AF-A0A7Y6BY32-F1
#
_entry.id   AF-A0A7Y6BY32-F1
#
_cell.length_a   1.000
_cell.length_b   1.000
_cell.length_c   1.000
_cell.angle_alpha   90.00
_cell.angle_beta   90.00
_cell.angle_gamma   90.00
#
_symmetry.space_group_name_H-M   'P 1'
#
loop_
_entity.id
_entity.type
_entity.pdbx_description
1 polymer ?
#
loop_
_entity_poly.entity_id
_entity_poly.type
_entity_poly.pdbx_seq_one_letter_code
_entity_poly.pdbx_strand_id
1 'polypeptide(L)' 'MTQLEAKTHWEWTEKAVEENKFQSIVAGTPVWDNYKKKAPKRWLDEGLIREAETEEVPAGQATFDF' A
#
# COMPACT_ATOMS: atom_id res chain seq x y z
N MET A 1 8.89 4.26 17.65
CA MET A 1 8.19 3.29 16.77
C MET A 1 9.10 3.01 15.60
N THR A 2 9.44 1.75 15.34
CA THR A 2 10.32 1.39 14.21
C THR A 2 9.52 1.41 12.91
N GLN A 3 9.98 2.16 11.91
CA GLN A 3 9.41 2.18 10.56
C GLN A 3 10.28 1.35 9.61
N LEU A 4 9.65 0.77 8.59
CA LEU A 4 10.32 0.05 7.51
C LEU A 4 10.10 0.76 6.18
N GLU A 5 11.12 0.73 5.34
CA GLU A 5 11.10 1.31 4.00
C GLU A 5 10.83 0.23 2.97
N ALA A 6 9.79 0.42 2.15
CA ALA A 6 9.51 -0.43 1.00
C ALA A 6 10.46 -0.07 -0.15
N LYS A 7 10.90 -1.08 -0.90
CA LYS A 7 11.57 -0.92 -2.19
C LYS A 7 10.57 -0.35 -3.20
N THR A 8 9.36 -0.92 -3.26
CA THR A 8 8.27 -0.48 -4.15
C THR A 8 7.30 0.44 -3.40
N HIS A 9 6.17 -0.05 -2.91
CA HIS A 9 5.23 0.66 -2.06
C HIS A 9 4.49 -0.33 -1.17
N TRP A 10 3.95 0.17 -0.07
CA TRP A 10 3.07 -0.60 0.80
C TRP A 10 1.64 -0.60 0.27
N GLU A 11 0.99 -1.75 0.31
CA GLU A 11 -0.41 -1.96 -0.06
C GLU A 11 -1.21 -2.55 1.11
N TRP A 12 -2.50 -2.24 1.17
CA TRP A 12 -3.42 -2.86 2.10
C TRP A 12 -3.65 -4.35 1.79
N THR A 13 -3.71 -5.18 2.82
CA THR A 13 -4.07 -6.60 2.67
C THR A 13 -5.57 -6.83 2.84
N GLU A 14 -6.07 -8.00 2.45
CA GLU A 14 -7.46 -8.42 2.71
C GLU A 14 -7.76 -8.39 4.21
N LYS A 15 -6.83 -8.84 5.04
CA LYS A 15 -6.93 -8.79 6.51
C LYS A 15 -7.19 -7.37 7.03
N ALA A 16 -6.54 -6.35 6.47
CA ALA A 16 -6.77 -4.98 6.91
C ALA A 16 -8.19 -4.47 6.59
N VAL A 17 -8.75 -4.92 5.46
CA VAL A 17 -10.14 -4.62 5.05
C VAL A 17 -11.12 -5.36 5.96
N GLU A 18 -10.91 -6.65 6.20
CA GLU A 18 -11.77 -7.50 7.05
C GLU A 18 -11.82 -7.01 8.50
N GLU A 19 -10.66 -6.67 9.08
CA GLU A 19 -10.61 -6.10 10.42
C GLU A 19 -11.11 -4.65 10.47
N ASN A 20 -11.38 -4.04 9.30
CA ASN A 20 -11.81 -2.67 9.11
C ASN A 20 -11.02 -1.67 9.98
N LYS A 21 -9.70 -1.93 10.13
CA LYS A 21 -8.82 -1.13 11.00
C LYS A 21 -8.66 0.30 10.49
N PHE A 22 -8.76 0.45 9.17
CA PHE A 22 -8.61 1.70 8.47
C PHE A 22 -9.84 1.84 7.58
N GLN A 23 -10.67 2.85 7.87
CA GLN A 23 -11.95 3.00 7.20
C GLN A 23 -11.73 3.28 5.70
N SER A 24 -12.54 2.65 4.84
CA SER A 24 -12.58 2.90 3.39
C SER A 24 -11.28 2.54 2.64
N ILE A 25 -10.60 1.46 3.04
CA ILE A 25 -9.45 0.91 2.31
C ILE A 25 -9.86 -0.29 1.46
N VAL A 26 -9.07 -0.59 0.43
CA VAL A 26 -9.29 -1.73 -0.48
C VAL A 26 -7.99 -2.54 -0.58
N ALA A 27 -8.09 -3.86 -0.51
CA ALA A 27 -6.92 -4.74 -0.62
C ALA A 27 -6.23 -4.57 -1.98
N GLY A 28 -4.89 -4.60 -1.99
CA GLY A 28 -4.08 -4.38 -3.17
C GLY A 28 -4.00 -2.92 -3.64
N THR A 29 -4.64 -1.98 -2.94
CA THR A 29 -4.43 -0.55 -3.19
C THR A 29 -3.30 -0.01 -2.33
N PRO A 30 -2.55 1.00 -2.80
CA PRO A 30 -1.52 1.63 -2.00
C PRO A 30 -2.08 2.16 -0.68
N VAL A 31 -1.27 2.06 0.39
CA VAL A 31 -1.57 2.74 1.64
C VAL A 31 -1.51 4.27 1.45
N TRP A 32 -1.98 5.03 2.45
CA TRP A 32 -1.92 6.50 2.41
C TRP A 32 -0.51 7.01 2.07
N ASP A 33 -0.42 8.08 1.28
CA ASP A 33 0.83 8.58 0.69
C ASP A 33 1.98 8.75 1.69
N ASN A 34 1.65 9.24 2.90
CA ASN A 34 2.61 9.42 4.00
C ASN A 34 3.30 8.11 4.44
N TYR A 35 2.65 6.97 4.24
CA TYR A 35 3.13 5.64 4.62
C TYR A 35 3.52 4.79 3.42
N LYS A 36 3.31 5.27 2.19
CA LYS A 36 3.51 4.52 0.95
C LYS A 36 4.92 3.97 0.79
N LYS A 37 5.93 4.76 1.16
CA LYS A 37 7.33 4.32 1.21
C LYS A 37 7.78 3.88 2.60
N LYS A 38 7.33 4.54 3.67
CA LYS A 38 7.76 4.26 5.04
C LYS A 38 6.58 3.98 5.96
N ALA A 39 6.40 2.72 6.34
CA ALA A 39 5.28 2.29 7.18
C ALA A 39 5.75 1.78 8.54
N PRO A 40 4.90 1.82 9.59
CA PRO A 40 5.23 1.21 10.88
C PRO A 40 5.46 -0.30 10.73
N LYS A 41 6.56 -0.82 11.30
CA LYS A 41 6.87 -2.27 11.29
C LYS A 41 5.70 -3.11 11.85
N ARG A 42 5.00 -2.57 12.85
CA ARG A 42 3.83 -3.21 13.46
C ARG A 42 2.75 -3.59 12.44
N TRP A 43 2.48 -2.75 11.45
CA TRP A 43 1.44 -3.06 10.45
C TRP A 43 1.85 -4.23 9.55
N LEU A 44 3.15 -4.35 9.25
CA LEU A 44 3.68 -5.50 8.53
C LEU A 44 3.62 -6.77 9.40
N ASP A 45 4.05 -6.67 10.65
CA ASP A 45 4.06 -7.80 11.61
C ASP A 45 2.64 -8.32 11.88
N GLU A 46 1.66 -7.43 11.93
CA GLU A 46 0.24 -7.77 12.09
C GLU A 46 -0.40 -8.24 10.76
N GLY A 47 0.30 -8.14 9.63
CA GLY A 47 -0.19 -8.54 8.30
C GLY A 47 -1.26 -7.60 7.73
N LEU A 48 -1.31 -6.35 8.17
CA LEU A 48 -2.23 -5.32 7.68
C LEU A 48 -1.76 -4.69 6.36
N ILE A 49 -0.45 -4.71 6.11
CA ILE A 49 0.17 -4.22 4.88
C ILE A 49 1.11 -5.27 4.31
N ARG A 50 1.34 -5.21 3.00
CA ARG A 50 2.38 -5.98 2.30
C ARG A 50 3.12 -5.07 1.32
N GLU A 51 4.35 -5.45 0.99
CA GLU A 51 5.07 -4.78 -0.09
C GLU A 51 4.51 -5.23 -1.43
N ALA A 52 4.28 -4.28 -2.34
CA ALA A 52 3.78 -4.57 -3.67
C ALA A 52 4.80 -5.37 -4.50
N GLU A 53 4.34 -6.40 -5.19
CA GLU A 53 5.19 -7.25 -6.04
C GLU A 53 5.67 -6.53 -7.30
N THR A 54 4.94 -5.50 -7.74
CA THR A 54 5.23 -4.71 -8.95
C THR A 54 5.45 -3.26 -8.56
N GLU A 55 6.40 -2.59 -9.22
CA GLU A 55 6.51 -1.13 -9.13
C GLU A 55 5.23 -0.48 -9.64
N GLU A 56 4.76 0.54 -8.93
CA GLU A 56 3.59 1.31 -9.33
C GLU A 56 3.86 1.91 -10.72
N VAL A 57 3.23 1.35 -11.75
CA VAL A 57 3.22 1.97 -13.07
C VAL A 57 2.23 3.12 -12.96
N PRO A 58 2.66 4.39 -13.08
CA PRO A 58 1.73 5.49 -13.00
C PRO A 58 0.68 5.30 -14.10
N ALA A 59 -0.59 5.20 -13.72
CA ALA A 59 -1.70 5.23 -14.65
C ALA A 59 -1.78 6.65 -15.25
N GLY A 60 -0.89 6.95 -16.19
CA GLY A 60 -0.61 8.30 -16.67
C GLY A 60 -0.10 8.39 -18.11
N GLN A 61 -0.18 7.31 -18.88
CA GLN A 61 -0.07 7.38 -20.34
C GLN A 61 -1.29 6.70 -20.97
N ALA A 62 -2.46 7.30 -20.77
CA ALA A 62 -3.44 7.29 -21.84
C ALA A 62 -2.88 8.21 -22.93
N THR A 63 -2.10 7.65 -23.87
CA THR A 63 -1.85 8.31 -25.14
C THR A 63 -3.20 8.42 -25.85
N PHE A 64 -3.83 9.59 -25.75
CA PHE A 64 -4.93 9.94 -26.63
C PHE A 64 -4.30 10.29 -27.99
N ASP A 65 -4.27 9.31 -28.90
CA ASP A 65 -4.02 9.57 -30.31
C ASP A 65 -5.26 10.27 -30.90
N PHE A 66 -5.10 11.51 -31.37
CA PHE A 66 -6.08 12.26 -32.17
C PHE A 66 -5.86 12.02 -33.66
#